data_AF-A0A7S3BJP9-F1
#
_entry.id   AF-A0A7S3BJP9-F1
#
_cell.length_a   1.000
_cell.length_b   1.000
_cell.length_c   1.000
_cell.angle_alpha   90.00
_cell.angle_beta   90.00
_cell.angle_gamma   90.00
#
_symmetry.space_group_name_H-M   'P 1'
#
loop_
_entity.id
_entity.type
_entity.pdbx_description
1 polymer ?
#
loop_
_entity_poly.entity_id
_entity_poly.type
_entity_poly.pdbx_seq_one_letter_code
_entity_poly.pdbx_strand_id
1 'polypeptide(L)'
;SVPQWLRVCATEGVPAAYRIETVPVECYDGSRMDVYTLRAVLPLPVSLPPSQRYLSLLQEGAKEAALNDDWQRKLAGIEPFWLGRRVAAKKTPEVGIPEYEQRAGTTFV
;
A
#
# COMPACT_ATOMS: atom_id res chain seq x y z
N SER A 1 28.85 2.27 2.61
CA SER A 1 27.52 2.77 2.22
C SER A 1 26.46 1.98 2.98
N VAL A 2 25.35 2.59 3.37
CA VAL A 2 24.22 1.84 3.94
C VAL A 2 23.61 0.98 2.82
N PRO A 3 23.49 -0.35 2.99
CA PRO A 3 22.79 -1.22 2.04
C PRO A 3 21.42 -0.66 1.67
N GLN A 4 21.09 -0.67 0.37
CA GLN A 4 19.85 -0.10 -0.15
C GLN A 4 18.61 -0.69 0.54
N TRP A 5 18.65 -1.98 0.89
CA TRP A 5 17.54 -2.66 1.57
C TRP A 5 17.29 -2.14 3.00
N LEU A 6 18.32 -1.68 3.72
CA LEU A 6 18.16 -1.09 5.04
C LEU A 6 17.45 0.27 4.96
N ARG A 7 17.65 1.01 3.86
CA ARG A 7 16.93 2.27 3.62
C ARG A 7 15.44 2.01 3.41
N VAL A 8 15.10 0.99 2.61
CA VAL A 8 13.70 0.57 2.40
C VAL A 8 13.08 0.16 3.74
N CYS A 9 13.77 -0.64 4.55
CA CYS A 9 13.24 -1.04 5.86
C CYS A 9 12.95 0.16 6.77
N ALA A 10 13.82 1.17 6.75
CA ALA A 10 13.64 2.39 7.53
C ALA A 10 12.45 3.23 7.04
N THR A 11 12.25 3.39 5.73
CA THR A 11 11.12 4.16 5.18
C THR A 11 9.77 3.47 5.39
N GLU A 12 9.77 2.14 5.41
CA GLU A 12 8.56 1.32 5.55
C GLU A 12 8.23 0.97 7.01
N GLY A 13 8.99 1.52 7.97
CA GLY A 13 8.74 1.31 9.40
C GLY A 13 8.91 -0.14 9.86
N VAL A 14 9.79 -0.91 9.22
CA VAL A 14 10.12 -2.28 9.63
C VAL A 14 10.89 -2.26 10.96
N PRO A 15 10.56 -3.12 11.96
CA PRO A 15 9.58 -4.21 11.92
C PRO A 15 8.20 -3.86 12.54
N ALA A 16 7.91 -2.58 12.77
CA ALA A 16 6.71 -2.16 13.53
C ALA A 16 5.45 -2.07 12.64
N ALA A 17 5.55 -1.43 11.47
CA ALA A 17 4.45 -1.27 10.53
C ALA A 17 4.38 -2.43 9.53
N TYR A 18 5.53 -2.81 8.99
CA TYR A 18 5.69 -3.94 8.07
C TYR A 18 6.73 -4.92 8.58
N ARG A 19 6.61 -6.19 8.18
CA ARG A 19 7.64 -7.22 8.34
C ARG A 19 8.10 -7.71 6.97
N ILE A 20 9.34 -8.15 6.91
CA ILE A 20 9.90 -8.81 5.72
C ILE A 20 9.30 -10.22 5.63
N GLU A 21 8.85 -10.59 4.44
CA GLU A 21 8.34 -11.91 4.13
C GLU A 21 8.97 -12.40 2.83
N THR A 22 9.34 -13.68 2.77
CA THR A 22 9.80 -14.32 1.53
C THR A 22 8.61 -14.99 0.87
N VAL A 23 8.37 -14.69 -0.41
CA VAL A 23 7.27 -15.26 -1.18
C VAL A 23 7.78 -15.87 -2.49
N PRO A 24 7.33 -17.07 -2.86
CA PRO A 24 7.61 -17.62 -4.18
C PRO A 24 6.76 -16.88 -5.23
N VAL A 25 7.37 -16.46 -6.33
CA VAL A 25 6.68 -15.83 -7.47
C VAL A 25 6.99 -16.58 -8.76
N GLU A 26 6.03 -16.55 -9.67
CA GLU A 26 6.19 -17.02 -11.05
C GLU A 26 6.22 -15.81 -11.98
N CYS A 27 7.31 -15.68 -12.74
CA CYS A 27 7.51 -14.60 -13.71
C CYS A 27 6.76 -14.90 -15.02
N TYR A 28 6.61 -13.89 -15.88
CA TYR A 28 5.89 -14.06 -17.14
C TYR A 28 6.57 -14.99 -18.16
N ASP A 29 7.87 -15.25 -17.98
CA ASP A 29 8.61 -16.25 -18.74
C ASP A 29 8.46 -17.69 -18.18
N GLY A 30 7.65 -17.87 -17.13
CA GLY A 30 7.43 -19.14 -16.45
C GLY A 30 8.52 -19.51 -15.43
N SER A 31 9.55 -18.67 -15.27
CA SER A 31 10.56 -18.89 -14.23
C SER A 31 9.97 -18.68 -12.84
N ARG A 32 10.53 -19.37 -11.83
CA ARG A 32 10.12 -19.26 -10.43
C ARG A 32 11.29 -18.81 -9.58
N MET A 33 11.03 -17.90 -8.65
CA MET A 33 12.03 -17.41 -7.71
C MET A 33 11.39 -17.00 -6.39
N ASP A 34 12.18 -17.09 -5.32
CA ASP A 34 11.82 -16.53 -4.03
C ASP A 34 12.22 -15.06 -3.98
N VAL A 35 11.27 -14.19 -3.63
CA VAL A 35 11.49 -12.75 -3.50
C VAL A 35 11.15 -12.26 -2.11
N TYR A 36 11.85 -11.22 -1.66
CA TYR A 36 11.50 -10.51 -0.44
C TYR A 36 10.41 -9.47 -0.72
N THR A 37 9.39 -9.44 0.13
CA THR A 37 8.31 -8.46 0.11
C THR A 37 8.04 -7.94 1.52
N LEU A 38 7.20 -6.91 1.63
CA LEU A 38 6.80 -6.30 2.88
C LEU A 38 5.32 -6.57 3.13
N ARG A 39 5.02 -7.09 4.33
CA ARG A 39 3.67 -7.38 4.77
C ARG A 39 3.33 -6.58 6.02
N ALA A 40 2.16 -5.94 6.04
CA ALA A 40 1.69 -5.21 7.21
C ALA A 40 1.60 -6.14 8.43
N VAL A 41 2.14 -5.70 9.58
CA VAL A 41 2.22 -6.51 10.81
C VAL A 41 0.87 -6.62 11.48
N LEU A 42 0.13 -5.51 11.54
CA LEU A 42 -1.18 -5.44 12.18
C LEU A 42 -2.25 -5.27 11.11
N PRO A 43 -3.32 -6.10 11.11
CA PRO A 43 -4.50 -5.75 10.38
C PRO A 43 -5.04 -4.46 10.99
N LEU A 44 -5.16 -3.40 10.18
CA LEU A 44 -5.91 -2.23 10.63
C LEU A 44 -7.33 -2.70 11.02
N PRO A 45 -7.88 -2.22 12.15
CA PRO A 45 -9.19 -2.66 12.63
C PRO A 45 -10.31 -2.36 11.63
N VAL A 46 -10.03 -1.49 10.65
CA VAL A 46 -10.92 -1.14 9.54
C VAL A 46 -10.17 -1.35 8.22
N SER A 47 -10.76 -2.15 7.33
CA SER A 47 -10.33 -2.22 5.93
C SER A 47 -10.85 -0.98 5.21
N LEU A 48 -10.02 0.07 5.17
CA LEU A 48 -10.33 1.28 4.42
C LEU A 48 -9.83 1.14 2.97
N PRO A 49 -10.64 1.53 1.97
CA PRO A 49 -10.14 1.70 0.62
C PRO A 49 -8.95 2.70 0.59
N PRO A 50 -8.03 2.54 -0.36
CA PRO A 50 -6.95 3.51 -0.55
C PRO A 50 -7.46 4.87 -1.03
N SER A 51 -6.68 5.93 -0.80
CA SER A 51 -6.98 7.26 -1.34
C SER A 51 -6.84 7.27 -2.87
N GLN A 52 -7.52 8.20 -3.53
CA GLN A 52 -7.41 8.37 -4.99
C GLN A 52 -5.96 8.59 -5.44
N ARG A 53 -5.21 9.42 -4.71
CA ARG A 53 -3.80 9.70 -5.01
C ARG A 53 -2.95 8.43 -4.95
N TYR A 54 -3.15 7.59 -3.93
CA TYR A 54 -2.40 6.35 -3.78
C TYR A 54 -2.76 5.34 -4.89
N LEU A 55 -4.04 5.23 -5.25
CA LEU A 55 -4.46 4.39 -6.37
C LEU A 55 -3.85 4.83 -7.70
N SER A 56 -3.80 6.13 -8.00
CA SER A 56 -3.18 6.64 -9.22
C SER A 56 -1.70 6.25 -9.30
N LEU A 57 -0.95 6.36 -8.19
CA LEU A 57 0.45 5.91 -8.14
C LEU A 57 0.60 4.41 -8.43
N LEU A 58 -0.28 3.57 -7.88
CA LEU A 58 -0.25 2.13 -8.16
C LEU A 58 -0.56 1.82 -9.63
N GLN A 59 -1.51 2.53 -10.22
CA GLN A 59 -1.89 2.36 -11.63
C GLN A 59 -0.78 2.82 -12.58
N GLU A 60 -0.12 3.93 -12.29
CA GLU A 60 1.04 4.43 -13.03
C GLU A 60 2.20 3.45 -12.95
N GLY A 61 2.58 3.04 -11.73
CA GLY A 61 3.65 2.06 -11.54
C GLY A 61 3.38 0.72 -12.21
N ALA A 62 2.13 0.25 -12.22
CA ALA A 62 1.75 -0.98 -12.92
C ALA A 62 1.93 -0.88 -14.44
N LYS A 63 1.64 0.30 -15.02
CA LYS A 63 1.85 0.56 -16.45
C LYS A 63 3.33 0.66 -16.79
N GLU A 64 4.09 1.41 -15.99
CA GLU A 64 5.54 1.57 -16.17
C GLU A 64 6.29 0.24 -16.07
N ALA A 65 5.86 -0.63 -15.15
CA ALA A 65 6.42 -1.97 -14.98
C ALA A 65 5.88 -3.02 -16.00
N ALA A 66 5.02 -2.60 -16.95
CA ALA A 66 4.39 -3.47 -17.93
C ALA A 66 3.71 -4.72 -17.31
N LEU A 67 3.03 -4.54 -16.17
CA LEU A 67 2.22 -5.61 -15.57
C LEU A 67 1.08 -5.99 -16.53
N ASN A 68 0.66 -7.24 -16.50
CA ASN A 68 -0.35 -7.75 -17.42
C ASN A 68 -1.71 -7.00 -17.32
N ASP A 69 -2.47 -7.06 -18.41
CA ASP A 69 -3.74 -6.33 -18.54
C ASP A 69 -4.78 -6.75 -17.49
N ASP A 70 -4.76 -8.01 -17.06
CA ASP A 70 -5.65 -8.51 -16.01
C ASP A 70 -5.43 -7.79 -14.69
N TRP A 71 -4.17 -7.59 -14.31
CA TRP A 71 -3.80 -6.88 -13.11
C TRP A 71 -4.12 -5.39 -13.21
N GLN A 72 -3.82 -4.77 -14.35
CA GLN A 72 -4.17 -3.36 -14.58
C GLN A 72 -5.68 -3.13 -14.52
N ARG A 73 -6.49 -4.02 -15.10
CA ARG A 73 -7.97 -3.96 -15.01
C ARG A 73 -8.45 -4.12 -13.56
N LYS A 74 -7.83 -5.01 -12.79
CA LYS A 74 -8.15 -5.18 -11.37
C LYS A 74 -7.86 -3.91 -10.58
N LEU A 75 -6.71 -3.27 -10.79
CA LEU A 75 -6.36 -2.00 -10.14
C LEU A 75 -7.30 -0.85 -10.54
N ALA A 76 -7.74 -0.81 -11.80
CA ALA A 76 -8.67 0.19 -12.30
C ALA A 76 -10.08 0.06 -11.70
N GLY A 77 -10.47 -1.15 -11.27
CA GLY A 77 -11.75 -1.41 -10.63
C GLY A 77 -11.81 -1.13 -9.13
N ILE A 78 -10.70 -0.69 -8.50
CA ILE A 78 -10.70 -0.38 -7.07
C ILE A 78 -11.28 1.02 -6.86
N GLU A 79 -12.38 1.08 -6.10
CA GLU A 79 -13.01 2.33 -5.70
C GLU A 79 -12.17 3.06 -4.63
N PRO A 80 -11.84 4.35 -4.82
CA PRO A 80 -11.11 5.13 -3.82
C PRO A 80 -11.96 5.39 -2.56
N PHE A 81 -11.28 5.69 -1.47
CA PHE A 81 -11.94 6.20 -0.27
C PHE A 81 -12.58 7.57 -0.55
N TRP A 82 -13.85 7.70 -0.17
CA TRP A 82 -14.63 8.94 -0.24
C TRP A 82 -15.22 9.24 1.14
N LEU A 83 -14.96 10.44 1.67
CA LEU A 83 -15.48 10.92 2.96
C LEU A 83 -17.02 10.97 3.06
N GLY A 84 -17.73 10.84 1.93
CA GLY A 84 -19.20 10.76 1.87
C GLY A 84 -19.78 9.34 1.85
N ARG A 85 -18.96 8.30 1.66
CA ARG A 85 -19.44 6.92 1.64
C ARG A 85 -19.38 6.40 3.08
N ARG A 86 -20.55 6.17 3.70
CA ARG A 86 -20.64 5.37 4.94
C ARG A 86 -20.10 3.99 4.64
N VAL A 87 -18.80 3.77 4.88
CA VAL A 87 -18.28 2.42 5.06
C VAL A 87 -19.09 1.84 6.20
N ALA A 88 -19.74 0.69 5.99
CA ALA A 88 -20.50 0.01 7.04
C ALA A 88 -19.55 -0.34 8.18
N ALA A 89 -19.36 0.62 9.09
CA ALA A 89 -18.55 0.45 10.27
C ALA A 89 -19.24 -0.62 11.11
N LYS A 90 -18.54 -1.71 11.40
CA LYS A 90 -18.85 -2.46 12.61
C LYS A 90 -18.71 -1.45 13.76
N LYS A 91 -19.82 -1.16 14.45
CA LYS A 91 -19.92 -0.18 15.54
C LYS A 91 -18.65 -0.23 16.40
N THR A 92 -17.84 0.82 16.29
CA THR A 92 -16.67 1.09 17.12
C THR A 92 -16.72 2.59 17.43
N PRO A 93 -16.52 3.01 18.69
CA PRO A 93 -16.93 4.34 19.16
C PRO A 93 -16.15 5.47 18.49
N GLU A 94 -16.75 6.66 18.43
CA GLU A 94 -16.24 7.87 17.79
C GLU A 94 -14.80 8.18 18.26
N VAL A 95 -13.84 8.01 17.36
CA VAL A 95 -12.47 8.53 17.52
C VAL A 95 -12.37 9.72 16.58
N GLY A 96 -12.12 10.90 17.16
CA GLY A 96 -11.93 12.14 16.41
C GLY A 96 -10.84 12.02 15.34
N ILE A 97 -10.96 12.87 14.32
CA ILE A 97 -10.03 12.93 13.18
C ILE A 97 -8.58 13.01 13.69
N PRO A 98 -7.70 12.04 13.36
CA PRO A 98 -6.30 12.08 13.77
C PRO A 98 -5.57 13.32 13.25
N GLU A 99 -4.81 13.96 14.13
CA GLU A 99 -4.13 15.26 13.91
C GLU A 99 -3.18 15.29 12.68
N TYR A 100 -2.70 14.14 12.20
CA TYR A 100 -1.78 14.12 11.06
C TYR A 100 -2.43 14.50 9.72
N GLU A 101 -3.77 14.42 9.60
CA GLU A 101 -4.49 14.91 8.41
C GLU A 101 -4.67 16.45 8.42
N GLN A 102 -4.35 17.13 9.53
CA GLN A 102 -4.55 18.57 9.69
C GLN A 102 -3.27 19.41 9.45
N ARG A 103 -2.13 18.78 9.16
CA ARG A 103 -0.89 19.52 8.90
C ARG A 103 -0.77 19.91 7.44
N ALA A 104 -1.14 21.14 7.13
CA ALA A 104 -0.70 21.82 5.91
C ALA A 104 0.83 22.02 5.97
N GLY A 105 1.59 21.31 5.13
CA GLY A 105 3.01 21.61 4.89
C GLY A 105 4.00 20.46 5.07
N THR A 106 3.85 19.35 4.34
CA THR A 106 4.97 18.42 4.14
C THR A 106 5.25 18.27 2.65
N THR A 107 6.03 19.22 2.15
CA THR A 107 6.80 19.10 0.91
C THR A 107 7.98 18.18 1.21
N PHE A 108 8.13 17.09 0.46
CA PHE A 108 9.38 16.33 0.44
C PHE A 108 10.38 17.12 -0.42
N VAL A 109 11.50 17.51 0.17
CA VAL A 109 12.70 17.99 -0.53
C VAL A 109 13.66 16.82 -0.67
#